data_AF-A0A2W2CTT2-F1
#
_entry.id   AF-A0A2W2CTT2-F1
#
_cell.length_a   1.000
_cell.length_b   1.000
_cell.length_c   1.000
_cell.angle_alpha   90.00
_cell.angle_beta   90.00
_cell.angle_gamma   90.00
#
_symmetry.space_group_name_H-M   'P 1'
#
loop_
_entity.id
_entity.type
_entity.pdbx_description
1 polymer ?
#
loop_
_entity_poly.entity_id
_entity_poly.type
_entity_poly.pdbx_seq_one_letter_code
_entity_poly.pdbx_strand_id
1 'polypeptide(L)'
;ALGVAGRLAAALATTVLAALAATSLVVTVLFATAGAAPGRREERQARTMAATVRGAGLREVYGEYWTCNRLVFDTAEEVVCGVLDGDLSPGFNRYPAYWTRLARATRPGYVLAVGAPADRRLRELLGDRADTALLAEVGGYRVYHPTTPVRPWR
;
A
#
# COMPACT_ATOMS: atom_id res chain seq x y z
N ALA A 1 32.06 -20.89 48.26
CA ALA A 1 32.01 -21.86 47.16
C ALA A 1 30.55 -22.25 46.93
N LEU A 2 30.01 -22.09 45.72
CA LEU A 2 28.66 -22.57 45.40
C LEU A 2 28.64 -24.10 45.57
N GLY A 3 27.77 -24.61 46.44
CA GLY A 3 27.55 -26.05 46.60
C GLY A 3 27.06 -26.69 45.31
N VAL A 4 27.07 -28.02 45.25
CA VAL A 4 26.69 -28.82 44.06
C VAL A 4 25.34 -28.37 43.46
N ALA A 5 24.36 -28.06 44.29
CA ALA A 5 23.05 -27.55 43.86
C ALA A 5 23.13 -26.19 43.12
N GLY A 6 23.99 -25.27 43.56
CA GLY A 6 24.17 -23.96 42.91
C GLY A 6 24.87 -24.07 41.55
N ARG A 7 25.78 -25.03 41.39
CA ARG A 7 26.43 -25.33 40.09
C ARG A 7 25.44 -25.96 39.10
N LEU A 8 24.58 -26.86 39.58
CA LEU A 8 23.52 -27.47 38.76
C LEU A 8 22.47 -26.45 38.30
N ALA A 9 22.03 -25.56 39.20
CA ALA A 9 21.11 -24.49 38.84
C ALA A 9 21.69 -23.52 37.80
N ALA A 10 22.96 -23.14 37.94
CA ALA A 10 23.65 -22.30 36.96
C ALA A 10 23.81 -22.98 35.59
N ALA A 11 24.13 -24.28 35.57
CA ALA A 11 24.23 -25.05 34.34
C ALA A 11 22.88 -25.17 33.62
N LEU A 12 21.80 -25.41 34.37
CA LEU A 12 20.43 -25.43 33.84
C LEU A 12 20.03 -24.08 33.25
N ALA A 13 20.26 -22.98 33.99
CA ALA A 13 19.95 -21.64 33.50
C ALA A 13 20.74 -21.30 32.22
N THR A 14 22.01 -21.65 32.16
CA THR A 14 22.86 -21.44 30.98
C THR A 14 22.36 -22.26 29.79
N THR A 15 21.93 -23.50 30.02
CA THR A 15 21.39 -24.37 28.97
C THR A 15 20.07 -23.81 28.41
N VAL A 16 19.18 -23.34 29.29
CA VAL A 16 17.91 -22.71 28.88
C VAL A 16 18.17 -21.43 28.08
N LEU A 17 19.09 -20.57 28.54
CA LEU A 17 19.47 -19.36 27.81
C LEU A 17 20.08 -19.67 26.44
N ALA A 18 20.98 -20.65 26.37
CA ALA A 18 21.57 -21.09 25.11
C ALA A 18 20.51 -21.65 24.15
N ALA A 19 19.56 -22.44 24.65
CA ALA A 19 18.45 -22.96 23.85
C ALA A 19 17.51 -21.84 23.34
N LEU A 20 17.20 -20.85 24.18
CA LEU A 20 16.40 -19.68 23.78
C LEU A 20 17.12 -18.83 22.73
N ALA A 21 18.43 -18.60 22.90
CA ALA A 21 19.22 -17.86 21.92
C ALA A 21 19.31 -18.59 20.58
N ALA A 22 19.55 -19.90 20.60
CA ALA A 22 19.60 -20.73 19.41
C ALA A 22 18.25 -20.78 18.67
N THR A 23 17.14 -20.97 19.40
CA THR A 23 15.80 -20.97 18.80
C THR A 23 15.43 -19.60 18.24
N SER A 24 15.73 -18.52 18.96
CA SER A 24 15.52 -17.14 18.47
C SER A 24 16.30 -16.90 17.17
N LEU A 25 17.57 -17.30 17.12
CA LEU A 25 18.39 -17.17 15.91
C LEU A 25 17.81 -17.95 14.74
N VAL A 26 17.40 -19.21 14.96
CA VAL A 26 16.78 -20.04 13.91
C VAL A 26 15.51 -19.40 13.38
N VAL A 27 14.62 -18.93 14.26
CA VAL A 27 13.37 -18.24 13.87
C VAL A 27 13.68 -16.97 13.09
N THR A 28 14.65 -16.16 13.52
CA THR A 28 15.05 -14.94 12.80
C THR A 28 15.58 -15.25 11.41
N VAL A 29 16.42 -16.28 11.25
CA VAL A 29 16.96 -16.68 9.94
C VAL A 29 15.84 -17.17 9.02
N LEU A 30 14.93 -18.00 9.52
CA LEU A 30 13.78 -18.48 8.74
C LEU A 30 12.86 -17.33 8.31
N PHE A 31 12.61 -16.38 9.21
CA PHE A 31 11.82 -15.19 8.89
C PHE A 31 12.53 -14.32 7.84
N ALA A 32 13.81 -14.02 8.00
CA ALA A 32 14.54 -13.15 7.08
C ALA A 32 14.63 -13.75 5.65
N THR A 33 14.83 -15.07 5.56
CA THR A 33 15.04 -15.78 4.29
C THR A 33 13.71 -16.09 3.59
N ALA A 34 12.73 -16.65 4.30
CA ALA A 34 11.47 -17.11 3.73
C ALA A 34 10.27 -16.25 4.17
N GLY A 35 10.14 -15.97 5.47
CA GLY A 35 8.96 -15.31 6.04
C GLY A 35 8.74 -13.86 5.58
N ALA A 36 9.81 -13.13 5.27
CA ALA A 36 9.76 -11.74 4.83
C ALA A 36 9.49 -11.59 3.32
N ALA A 37 9.42 -12.68 2.57
CA ALA A 37 9.21 -12.62 1.12
C ALA A 37 7.88 -11.95 0.71
N PRO A 38 6.73 -12.22 1.34
CA PRO A 38 5.47 -11.53 1.01
C PRO A 38 5.55 -10.02 1.21
N GLY A 39 6.05 -9.56 2.36
CA GLY A 39 6.20 -8.13 2.65
C GLY A 39 7.15 -7.42 1.67
N ARG A 40 8.24 -8.08 1.26
CA ARG A 40 9.14 -7.55 0.21
C ARG A 40 8.46 -7.46 -1.16
N ARG A 41 7.55 -8.37 -1.48
CA ARG A 41 6.79 -8.34 -2.74
C ARG A 41 5.78 -7.19 -2.74
N GLU A 42 5.02 -7.04 -1.66
CA GLU A 42 4.09 -5.92 -1.48
C GLU A 42 4.80 -4.57 -1.57
N GLU A 43 5.96 -4.44 -0.91
CA GLU A 43 6.76 -3.21 -0.98
C GLU A 43 7.25 -2.90 -2.39
N ARG A 44 7.75 -3.91 -3.12
CA ARG A 44 8.15 -3.73 -4.52
C ARG A 44 6.96 -3.36 -5.40
N GLN A 45 5.79 -3.96 -5.17
CA GLN A 45 4.57 -3.65 -5.93
C GLN A 45 4.13 -2.21 -5.68
N ALA A 46 4.14 -1.75 -4.43
CA ALA A 46 3.79 -0.38 -4.07
C ALA A 46 4.73 0.65 -4.75
N ARG A 47 6.05 0.40 -4.72
CA ARG A 47 7.03 1.25 -5.41
C ARG A 47 6.86 1.26 -6.93
N THR A 48 6.58 0.10 -7.53
CA THR A 48 6.31 0.02 -8.97
C THR A 48 5.04 0.77 -9.33
N MET A 49 3.96 0.64 -8.54
CA MET A 49 2.74 1.41 -8.72
C MET A 49 3.02 2.92 -8.62
N ALA A 50 3.76 3.38 -7.61
CA ALA A 50 4.15 4.77 -7.46
C ALA A 50 4.99 5.29 -8.64
N ALA A 51 5.93 4.48 -9.14
CA ALA A 51 6.72 4.79 -10.32
C ALA A 51 5.85 4.90 -11.58
N THR A 52 4.89 3.98 -11.78
CA THR A 52 3.94 4.00 -12.90
C THR A 52 3.09 5.27 -12.88
N VAL A 53 2.53 5.63 -11.72
CA VAL A 53 1.68 6.83 -11.57
C VAL A 53 2.48 8.10 -11.86
N ARG A 54 3.71 8.20 -11.35
CA ARG A 54 4.61 9.33 -11.65
C ARG A 54 5.04 9.38 -13.10
N GLY A 55 5.40 8.23 -13.68
CA GLY A 55 5.80 8.11 -15.09
C GLY A 55 4.67 8.46 -16.05
N ALA A 56 3.42 8.23 -15.65
CA ALA A 56 2.22 8.69 -16.36
C ALA A 56 1.95 10.20 -16.22
N GLY A 57 2.76 10.93 -15.46
CA GLY A 57 2.62 12.37 -15.24
C GLY A 57 1.46 12.76 -14.32
N LEU A 58 0.87 11.80 -13.59
CA LEU A 58 -0.25 12.05 -12.69
C LEU A 58 0.25 12.68 -11.39
N ARG A 59 -0.30 13.84 -11.02
CA ARG A 59 0.05 14.59 -9.80
C ARG A 59 -1.08 14.62 -8.77
N GLU A 60 -2.31 14.53 -9.24
CA GLU A 60 -3.50 14.44 -8.42
C GLU A 60 -4.26 13.18 -8.83
N VAL A 61 -4.43 12.26 -7.88
CA VAL A 61 -5.18 11.03 -8.11
C VAL A 61 -6.20 10.75 -7.01
N TYR A 62 -7.16 9.92 -7.32
CA TYR A 62 -8.04 9.28 -6.35
C TYR A 62 -7.62 7.82 -6.14
N GLY A 63 -7.89 7.28 -4.96
CA GLY A 63 -7.66 5.87 -4.66
C GLY A 63 -8.33 5.46 -3.34
N GLU A 64 -8.30 4.19 -2.99
CA GLU A 64 -8.76 3.75 -1.68
C GLU A 64 -7.78 4.15 -0.57
N TYR A 65 -8.20 4.06 0.69
CA TYR A 65 -7.42 4.53 1.83
C TYR A 65 -5.98 4.00 1.87
N TRP A 66 -5.80 2.69 1.75
CA TRP A 66 -4.47 2.07 1.78
C TRP A 66 -3.65 2.36 0.54
N THR A 67 -4.30 2.44 -0.63
CA THR A 67 -3.69 2.85 -1.90
C THR A 67 -3.13 4.26 -1.78
N CYS A 68 -3.95 5.21 -1.31
CA CYS A 68 -3.53 6.58 -1.08
C CYS A 68 -2.43 6.69 -0.04
N ASN A 69 -2.54 5.99 1.10
CA ASN A 69 -1.51 6.00 2.14
C ASN A 69 -0.15 5.59 1.57
N ARG A 70 -0.07 4.48 0.82
CA ARG A 70 1.19 4.05 0.21
C ARG A 70 1.70 5.03 -0.83
N LEU A 71 0.82 5.48 -1.73
CA LEU A 71 1.21 6.33 -2.85
C LEU A 71 1.80 7.67 -2.40
N VAL A 72 1.21 8.33 -1.41
CA VAL A 72 1.74 9.61 -0.90
C VAL A 72 3.12 9.43 -0.26
N PHE A 73 3.36 8.33 0.45
CA PHE A 73 4.69 8.04 1.04
C PHE A 73 5.72 7.66 -0.01
N ASP A 74 5.39 6.75 -0.93
CA ASP A 74 6.33 6.24 -1.95
C ASP A 74 6.69 7.28 -3.01
N THR A 75 5.87 8.34 -3.15
CA THR A 75 6.13 9.47 -4.03
C THR A 75 6.66 10.69 -3.31
N ALA A 76 6.88 10.64 -1.98
CA ALA A 76 7.24 11.80 -1.16
C ALA A 76 6.31 13.01 -1.42
N GLU A 77 5.00 12.74 -1.50
CA GLU A 77 3.93 13.71 -1.78
C GLU A 77 4.02 14.42 -3.14
N GLU A 78 4.90 13.97 -4.04
CA GLU A 78 4.92 14.42 -5.44
C GLU A 78 3.61 14.08 -6.16
N VAL A 79 2.92 13.03 -5.70
CA VAL A 79 1.56 12.68 -6.08
C VAL A 79 0.65 12.81 -4.86
N VAL A 80 -0.37 13.67 -4.98
CA VAL A 80 -1.41 13.83 -3.97
C VAL A 80 -2.56 12.87 -4.26
N CYS A 81 -2.99 12.14 -3.22
CA CYS A 81 -4.07 11.16 -3.33
C CYS A 81 -5.25 11.52 -2.43
N GLY A 82 -6.46 11.44 -2.99
CA GLY A 82 -7.71 11.63 -2.25
C GLY A 82 -8.45 10.32 -2.13
N VAL A 83 -8.83 10.00 -0.90
CA VAL A 83 -9.47 8.73 -0.60
C VAL A 83 -10.89 8.72 -1.16
N LEU A 84 -11.22 7.70 -1.95
CA LEU A 84 -12.59 7.37 -2.31
C LEU A 84 -13.02 6.08 -1.62
N ASP A 85 -14.31 6.00 -1.32
CA ASP A 85 -14.95 4.75 -0.92
C ASP A 85 -15.40 3.93 -2.14
N GLY A 86 -16.09 2.82 -1.88
CA GLY A 86 -16.54 1.89 -2.91
C GLY A 86 -17.56 2.46 -3.89
N ASP A 87 -18.31 3.49 -3.49
CA ASP A 87 -19.30 4.16 -4.34
C ASP A 87 -18.69 5.35 -5.09
N LEU A 88 -17.36 5.48 -5.02
CA LEU A 88 -16.59 6.64 -5.43
C LEU A 88 -17.03 7.91 -4.72
N SER A 89 -17.45 7.86 -3.45
CA SER A 89 -17.70 9.07 -2.67
C SER A 89 -16.45 9.49 -1.87
N PRO A 90 -16.32 10.78 -1.50
CA PRO A 90 -15.18 11.26 -0.71
C PRO A 90 -15.06 10.52 0.63
N GLY A 91 -13.95 9.81 0.81
CA GLY A 91 -13.59 9.17 2.06
C GLY A 91 -12.71 10.04 2.95
N PHE A 92 -12.16 9.40 3.99
CA PHE A 92 -11.37 10.07 5.01
C PHE A 92 -9.91 10.31 4.56
N ASN A 93 -9.54 11.59 4.40
CA ASN A 93 -8.15 12.02 4.26
C ASN A 93 -7.61 12.52 5.61
N ARG A 94 -6.49 11.97 6.08
CA ARG A 94 -5.78 12.47 7.28
C ARG A 94 -5.32 13.91 7.13
N TYR A 95 -4.98 14.33 5.91
CA TYR A 95 -4.60 15.70 5.60
C TYR A 95 -5.64 16.35 4.67
N PRO A 96 -6.54 17.20 5.20
CA PRO A 96 -7.66 17.75 4.44
C PRO A 96 -7.25 18.57 3.21
N ALA A 97 -6.06 19.17 3.20
CA ALA A 97 -5.58 19.98 2.07
C ALA A 97 -5.47 19.19 0.75
N TYR A 98 -5.33 17.86 0.82
CA TYR A 98 -5.38 17.00 -0.36
C TYR A 98 -6.71 17.09 -1.10
N TRP A 99 -7.83 17.20 -0.37
CA TRP A 99 -9.14 17.41 -0.99
C TRP A 99 -9.23 18.77 -1.70
N THR A 100 -8.68 19.82 -1.11
CA THR A 100 -8.65 21.16 -1.72
C THR A 100 -7.86 21.15 -3.02
N ARG A 101 -6.72 20.45 -3.06
CA ARG A 101 -5.91 20.32 -4.28
C ARG A 101 -6.63 19.51 -5.35
N LEU A 102 -7.15 18.33 -5.00
CA LEU A 102 -7.91 17.48 -5.93
C LEU A 102 -9.19 18.13 -6.44
N ALA A 103 -9.85 18.95 -5.63
CA ALA A 103 -11.04 19.68 -6.05
C ALA A 103 -10.76 20.61 -7.23
N ARG A 104 -9.55 21.16 -7.31
CA ARG A 104 -9.06 22.07 -8.37
C ARG A 104 -8.44 21.33 -9.56
N ALA A 105 -8.11 20.05 -9.41
CA ALA A 105 -7.54 19.25 -10.50
C ALA A 105 -8.54 19.11 -11.65
N THR A 106 -8.13 19.50 -12.86
CA THR A 106 -8.96 19.43 -14.07
C THR A 106 -9.16 17.99 -14.54
N ARG A 107 -8.11 17.16 -14.44
CA ARG A 107 -8.13 15.78 -14.92
C ARG A 107 -7.34 14.86 -13.97
N PRO A 108 -7.85 14.60 -12.75
CA PRO A 108 -7.21 13.69 -11.81
C PRO A 108 -7.19 12.26 -12.35
N GLY A 109 -6.16 11.51 -11.97
CA GLY A 109 -6.11 10.07 -12.21
C GLY A 109 -6.90 9.28 -11.15
N TYR A 110 -7.04 7.97 -11.37
CA TYR A 110 -7.60 7.04 -10.40
C TYR A 110 -6.67 5.84 -10.29
N VAL A 111 -6.33 5.44 -9.08
CA VAL A 111 -5.49 4.27 -8.79
C VAL A 111 -6.32 3.37 -7.89
N LEU A 112 -6.87 2.30 -8.46
CA LEU A 112 -7.88 1.46 -7.79
C LEU A 112 -7.47 0.00 -7.83
N ALA A 113 -7.75 -0.73 -6.75
CA ALA A 113 -7.47 -2.16 -6.72
C ALA A 113 -8.37 -2.89 -7.71
N VAL A 114 -7.78 -3.79 -8.52
CA VAL A 114 -8.49 -4.54 -9.56
C VAL A 114 -9.68 -5.29 -8.95
N GLY A 115 -10.88 -5.02 -9.47
CA GLY A 115 -12.12 -5.67 -9.03
C GLY A 115 -12.68 -5.18 -7.70
N ALA A 116 -12.02 -4.24 -7.01
CA ALA A 116 -12.57 -3.61 -5.82
C ALA A 116 -13.86 -2.83 -6.16
N PRO A 117 -14.75 -2.56 -5.18
CA PRO A 117 -15.99 -1.82 -5.42
C PRO A 117 -15.78 -0.50 -6.18
N ALA A 118 -14.77 0.29 -5.80
CA ALA A 118 -14.45 1.55 -6.46
C ALA A 118 -14.01 1.35 -7.92
N ASP A 119 -13.19 0.33 -8.22
CA ASP A 119 -12.76 0.00 -9.59
C ASP A 119 -13.96 -0.38 -10.47
N ARG A 120 -14.82 -1.27 -9.97
CA ARG A 120 -16.04 -1.67 -10.69
C ARG A 120 -16.94 -0.46 -10.93
N ARG A 121 -17.16 0.36 -9.90
CA ARG A 121 -18.00 1.54 -10.00
C ARG A 121 -17.46 2.56 -10.99
N LEU A 122 -16.14 2.76 -11.04
CA LEU A 122 -15.50 3.66 -12.01
C LEU A 122 -15.69 3.15 -13.43
N ARG A 123 -15.46 1.85 -13.67
CA ARG A 123 -15.65 1.23 -14.98
C ARG A 123 -17.11 1.34 -15.45
N GLU A 124 -18.08 1.12 -14.56
CA GLU A 124 -19.50 1.32 -14.85
C GLU A 124 -19.81 2.75 -15.30
N LEU A 125 -19.31 3.76 -14.58
CA LEU A 125 -19.54 5.17 -14.91
C LEU A 125 -18.81 5.62 -16.19
N LEU A 126 -17.68 5.00 -16.51
CA LEU A 126 -16.96 5.27 -17.75
C LEU A 126 -17.61 4.57 -18.95
N GLY A 127 -18.27 3.42 -18.75
CA GLY A 127 -18.85 2.61 -19.81
C GLY A 127 -17.81 2.23 -20.85
N ASP A 128 -18.13 2.41 -22.12
CA ASP A 128 -17.23 2.10 -23.26
C ASP A 128 -15.90 2.88 -23.22
N ARG A 129 -15.81 3.96 -22.44
CA ARG A 129 -14.57 4.74 -22.28
C ARG A 129 -13.61 4.15 -21.24
N ALA A 130 -13.99 3.09 -20.52
CA ALA A 130 -13.20 2.53 -19.43
C ALA A 130 -11.82 2.06 -19.91
N ASP A 131 -11.76 1.35 -21.04
CA ASP A 131 -10.50 0.80 -21.56
C ASP A 131 -9.62 1.90 -22.18
N THR A 132 -10.22 2.90 -22.83
CA THR A 132 -9.50 4.07 -23.34
C THR A 132 -8.93 4.94 -22.21
N ALA A 133 -9.59 4.96 -21.04
CA ALA A 133 -9.11 5.68 -19.86
C ALA A 133 -8.04 4.90 -19.07
N LEU A 134 -7.87 3.60 -19.32
CA LEU A 134 -6.91 2.76 -18.62
C LEU A 134 -5.49 3.04 -19.14
N LEU A 135 -4.62 3.56 -18.27
CA LEU A 135 -3.22 3.80 -18.59
C LEU A 135 -2.34 2.58 -18.33
N ALA A 136 -2.59 1.86 -17.24
CA ALA A 136 -1.77 0.72 -16.84
C ALA A 136 -2.48 -0.20 -15.84
N GLU A 137 -2.11 -1.48 -15.87
CA GLU A 137 -2.33 -2.43 -14.79
C GLU A 137 -0.99 -2.78 -14.14
N VAL A 138 -0.87 -2.56 -12.82
CA VAL A 138 0.39 -2.74 -12.07
C VAL A 138 0.11 -3.28 -10.67
N GLY A 139 0.70 -4.42 -10.33
CA GLY A 139 0.67 -4.95 -8.95
C GLY A 139 -0.73 -5.19 -8.39
N GLY A 140 -1.71 -5.53 -9.23
CA GLY A 140 -3.12 -5.69 -8.80
C GLY A 140 -3.91 -4.39 -8.72
N TYR A 141 -3.37 -3.28 -9.25
CA TYR A 141 -4.05 -1.99 -9.37
C TYR A 141 -4.23 -1.60 -10.83
N ARG A 142 -5.29 -0.84 -11.10
CA ARG A 142 -5.52 -0.13 -12.36
C ARG A 142 -5.28 1.35 -12.17
N VAL A 143 -4.55 1.93 -13.11
CA VAL A 143 -4.31 3.37 -13.20
C VAL A 143 -5.14 3.92 -14.35
N TYR A 144 -6.10 4.78 -14.03
CA TYR A 144 -6.96 5.44 -15.02
C TYR A 144 -6.66 6.93 -15.11
N HIS A 145 -6.87 7.50 -16.28
CA HIS A 145 -6.78 8.93 -16.54
C HIS A 145 -7.85 9.33 -17.57
N PRO A 146 -9.13 9.40 -17.14
CA PRO A 146 -10.23 9.70 -18.05
C PRO A 146 -10.15 11.14 -18.57
N THR A 147 -10.62 11.37 -19.79
CA THR A 147 -10.66 12.72 -20.41
C THR A 147 -11.52 13.70 -19.63
N THR A 148 -12.59 13.21 -18.99
CA THR A 148 -13.47 13.96 -18.11
C THR A 148 -13.41 13.36 -16.70
N PRO A 149 -13.20 14.17 -15.63
CA PRO A 149 -13.21 13.69 -14.25
C PRO A 149 -14.56 13.04 -13.90
N VAL A 150 -14.51 11.88 -13.25
CA VAL A 150 -15.68 11.17 -12.74
C VAL A 150 -15.85 11.49 -11.26
N ARG A 151 -16.80 12.36 -10.92
CA ARG A 151 -17.07 12.82 -9.55
C ARG A 151 -18.57 12.72 -9.24
N PRO A 152 -19.13 11.51 -9.04
CA PRO A 152 -20.58 11.31 -8.87
C PRO A 152 -21.19 12.00 -7.62
N TRP A 153 -20.34 12.46 -6.69
CA TRP A 153 -20.75 13.18 -5.48
C TRP A 153 -20.89 14.69 -5.67
N ARG A 154 -20.72 15.20 -6.89
CA ARG A 154 -20.80 16.63 -7.23
C ARG A 154 -22.03 16.97 -8.03
#